data_AF-A0A352X7N0-F1
#
_entry.id   AF-A0A352X7N0-F1
#
_cell.length_a   1.000
_cell.length_b   1.000
_cell.length_c   1.000
_cell.angle_alpha   90.00
_cell.angle_beta   90.00
_cell.angle_gamma   90.00
#
_symmetry.space_group_name_H-M   'P 1'
#
loop_
_entity.id
_entity.type
_entity.pdbx_description
1 polymer ?
#
loop_
_entity_poly.entity_id
_entity_poly.type
_entity_poly.pdbx_seq_one_letter_code
_entity_poly.pdbx_strand_id
1 'polypeptide(L)'
;MPFKQLVLLLVVAPFFLGCTSQLPVAQSEGTSNQSPPPVIPPRLKGAIEELRVIKIKIEDGINPKEYGEDIADLVPMVENSTGDAKVLASVKSAVAGHQLAVKFLGCDRINGYDEVYQCRDRVLQGVFGKYPDIAARAKDAVRGENFSYISAGLDRDAVLQAIWEKTAIDTDAALQRSQPSILPEGSKLKNKK
;
A
#
# COMPACT_ATOMS: atom_id res chain seq x y z
N MET A 1 -14.88 26.10 -13.54
CA MET A 1 -14.67 26.14 -15.01
C MET A 1 -14.17 24.77 -15.44
N PRO A 2 -14.88 24.01 -16.29
CA PRO A 2 -14.47 22.65 -16.62
C PRO A 2 -13.36 22.66 -17.68
N PHE A 3 -12.23 22.02 -17.35
CA PHE A 3 -11.10 21.84 -18.26
C PHE A 3 -11.45 20.77 -19.30
N LYS A 4 -11.42 21.17 -20.56
CA LYS A 4 -11.70 20.32 -21.73
C LYS A 4 -10.56 19.34 -21.94
N GLN A 5 -10.92 18.06 -22.08
CA GLN A 5 -10.06 16.99 -22.60
C GLN A 5 -9.63 17.34 -24.04
N LEU A 6 -8.32 17.36 -24.29
CA LEU A 6 -7.80 17.36 -25.66
C LEU A 6 -7.41 15.92 -26.01
N VAL A 7 -8.27 15.28 -26.78
CA VAL A 7 -8.03 13.99 -27.44
C VAL A 7 -7.14 14.28 -28.65
N LEU A 8 -5.91 13.75 -28.66
CA LEU A 8 -5.09 13.73 -29.86
C LEU A 8 -5.06 12.32 -30.43
N LEU A 9 -5.91 12.10 -31.43
CA LEU A 9 -5.87 10.96 -32.34
C LEU A 9 -4.65 11.08 -33.24
N LEU A 10 -3.74 10.11 -33.19
CA LEU A 10 -2.73 9.92 -34.23
C LEU A 10 -2.91 8.55 -34.87
N VAL A 11 -3.29 8.61 -36.14
CA VAL A 11 -3.60 7.51 -37.04
C VAL A 11 -2.31 6.85 -37.56
N VAL A 12 -2.43 5.53 -37.71
CA VAL A 12 -1.49 4.49 -38.14
C VAL A 12 -0.84 4.75 -39.50
N ALA A 13 0.43 4.36 -39.65
CA ALA A 13 1.03 4.02 -40.94
C ALA A 13 1.59 2.57 -40.88
N PRO A 14 1.17 1.65 -41.76
CA PRO A 14 1.66 0.28 -41.77
C PRO A 14 2.85 0.16 -42.73
N PHE A 15 4.03 -0.20 -42.20
CA PHE A 15 5.12 -0.71 -43.04
C PHE A 15 5.10 -2.23 -43.03
N PHE A 16 4.62 -2.80 -44.14
CA PHE A 16 4.82 -4.20 -44.51
C PHE A 16 6.21 -4.36 -45.12
N LEU A 17 7.09 -5.16 -44.50
CA LEU A 17 8.25 -5.87 -45.04
C LEU A 17 8.68 -6.81 -43.88
N GLY A 18 8.31 -8.08 -43.82
CA GLY A 18 8.77 -9.16 -44.68
C GLY A 18 9.87 -9.95 -43.94
N CYS A 19 9.52 -11.10 -43.35
CA CYS A 19 10.39 -12.28 -43.18
C CYS A 19 9.60 -13.45 -42.59
N THR A 20 9.34 -14.45 -43.43
CA THR A 20 8.84 -15.76 -43.03
C THR A 20 9.99 -16.53 -42.37
N SER A 21 9.87 -16.83 -41.09
CA SER A 21 10.63 -17.90 -40.45
C SER A 21 9.72 -18.54 -39.42
N GLN A 22 9.15 -19.69 -39.79
CA GLN A 22 8.47 -20.57 -38.85
C GLN A 22 9.50 -20.99 -37.81
N LEU A 23 9.42 -20.37 -36.63
CA LEU A 23 10.02 -20.92 -35.43
C LEU A 23 9.30 -22.23 -35.10
N PRO A 24 10.03 -23.30 -34.74
CA PRO A 24 9.39 -24.50 -34.24
C PRO A 24 8.55 -24.10 -33.03
N VAL A 25 7.28 -24.51 -33.03
CA VAL A 25 6.43 -24.46 -31.84
C VAL A 25 7.11 -25.34 -30.79
N ALA A 26 8.00 -24.74 -30.01
CA ALA A 26 8.33 -25.26 -28.71
C ALA A 26 7.01 -25.24 -27.94
N GLN A 27 6.41 -26.41 -27.75
CA GLN A 27 5.47 -26.61 -26.66
C GLN A 27 6.23 -26.19 -25.40
N SER A 28 6.03 -24.95 -24.99
CA SER A 28 6.31 -24.56 -23.63
C SER A 28 5.36 -25.43 -22.82
N GLU A 29 5.89 -26.52 -22.27
CA GLU A 29 5.30 -27.15 -21.10
C GLU A 29 5.11 -26.01 -20.11
N GLY A 30 3.88 -25.52 -20.04
CA GLY A 30 3.45 -24.66 -18.99
C GLY A 30 3.48 -25.53 -17.75
N THR A 31 4.66 -25.66 -17.15
CA THR A 31 4.79 -26.05 -15.76
C THR A 31 4.09 -24.95 -15.01
N SER A 32 2.78 -25.16 -14.83
CA SER A 32 1.97 -24.47 -13.87
C SER A 32 2.65 -24.74 -12.55
N ASN A 33 3.59 -23.88 -12.18
CA ASN A 33 4.13 -23.77 -10.83
C ASN A 33 2.98 -23.24 -9.98
N GLN A 34 1.95 -24.08 -9.79
CA GLN A 34 0.95 -23.96 -8.76
C GLN A 34 1.70 -24.22 -7.46
N SER A 35 2.34 -23.18 -6.94
CA SER A 35 2.68 -23.17 -5.53
C SER A 35 1.37 -23.43 -4.78
N PRO A 36 1.33 -24.40 -3.86
CA PRO A 36 0.17 -24.62 -3.01
C PRO A 36 -0.23 -23.29 -2.35
N PRO A 37 -1.53 -23.08 -2.09
CA PRO A 37 -2.00 -21.86 -1.45
C PRO A 37 -1.22 -21.62 -0.14
N PRO A 38 -0.90 -20.37 0.19
CA PRO A 38 -0.09 -20.07 1.36
C PRO A 38 -0.77 -20.62 2.61
N VAL A 39 -0.04 -21.41 3.39
CA VAL A 39 -0.49 -21.83 4.72
C VAL A 39 -0.23 -20.66 5.66
N ILE A 40 -1.31 -20.06 6.16
CA ILE A 40 -1.25 -18.89 7.04
C ILE A 40 -1.44 -19.34 8.49
N PRO A 41 -0.41 -19.22 9.35
CA PRO A 41 -0.52 -19.57 10.75
C PRO A 41 -1.54 -18.68 11.49
N PRO A 42 -2.13 -19.16 12.60
CA PRO A 42 -3.17 -18.43 13.34
C PRO A 42 -2.78 -17.00 13.73
N ARG A 43 -1.51 -16.77 14.14
CA ARG A 43 -1.04 -15.41 14.50
C ARG A 43 -1.02 -14.46 13.31
N LEU A 44 -0.50 -14.92 12.16
CA LEU A 44 -0.46 -14.12 10.95
C LEU A 44 -1.88 -13.85 10.43
N LYS A 45 -2.78 -14.83 10.55
CA LYS A 45 -4.21 -14.65 10.23
C LYS A 45 -4.86 -13.60 11.14
N GLY A 46 -4.60 -13.65 12.45
CA GLY A 46 -5.08 -12.66 13.41
C GLY A 46 -4.60 -11.25 13.04
N ALA A 47 -3.31 -11.09 12.78
CA ALA A 47 -2.76 -9.79 12.38
C ALA A 47 -3.37 -9.22 11.08
N ILE A 48 -3.69 -10.09 10.11
CA ILE A 48 -4.36 -9.68 8.87
C ILE A 48 -5.80 -9.21 9.16
N GLU A 49 -6.52 -9.89 10.04
CA GLU A 49 -7.87 -9.48 10.42
C GLU A 49 -7.86 -8.16 11.21
N GLU A 50 -6.91 -7.97 12.13
CA GLU A 50 -6.75 -6.68 12.83
C GLU A 50 -6.45 -5.54 11.87
N LEU A 51 -5.56 -5.74 10.88
CA LEU A 51 -5.33 -4.74 9.83
C LEU A 51 -6.60 -4.38 9.06
N ARG A 52 -7.44 -5.38 8.77
CA ARG A 52 -8.74 -5.17 8.11
C ARG A 52 -9.68 -4.37 8.99
N VAL A 53 -9.78 -4.68 10.28
CA VAL A 53 -10.60 -3.95 11.25
C VAL A 53 -10.14 -2.49 11.35
N ILE A 54 -8.83 -2.26 11.45
CA ILE A 54 -8.25 -0.91 11.48
C ILE A 54 -8.61 -0.12 10.22
N LYS A 55 -8.51 -0.74 9.03
CA LYS A 55 -8.91 -0.09 7.77
C LYS A 55 -10.37 0.37 7.82
N ILE A 56 -11.28 -0.49 8.28
CA ILE A 56 -12.71 -0.16 8.41
C ILE A 56 -12.91 1.00 9.39
N LYS A 57 -12.26 0.96 10.57
CA LYS A 57 -12.34 2.03 11.56
C LYS A 57 -11.89 3.40 11.01
N ILE A 58 -10.86 3.41 10.15
CA ILE A 58 -10.40 4.64 9.49
C ILE A 58 -11.47 5.18 8.53
N GLU A 59 -12.10 4.30 7.74
CA GLU A 59 -13.15 4.67 6.77
C GLU A 59 -14.41 5.23 7.47
N ASP A 60 -14.77 4.69 8.63
CA ASP A 60 -15.96 5.09 9.41
C ASP A 60 -15.74 6.32 10.31
N GLY A 61 -14.48 6.77 10.45
CA GLY A 61 -14.08 7.85 11.35
C GLY A 61 -13.47 7.31 12.64
N ILE A 62 -12.16 7.50 12.79
CA ILE A 62 -11.39 6.86 13.84
C ILE A 62 -11.09 7.80 15.02
N ASN A 63 -11.17 7.27 16.24
CA ASN A 63 -10.63 7.94 17.42
C ASN A 63 -9.09 7.81 17.43
N PRO A 64 -8.31 8.92 17.45
CA PRO A 64 -6.85 8.84 17.40
C PRO A 64 -6.20 8.08 18.56
N LYS A 65 -6.84 8.04 19.74
CA LYS A 65 -6.34 7.29 20.89
C LYS A 65 -6.53 5.79 20.67
N GLU A 66 -7.73 5.36 20.33
CA GLU A 66 -8.05 3.96 20.05
C GLU A 66 -7.22 3.44 18.87
N TYR A 67 -7.06 4.25 17.82
CA TYR A 67 -6.17 3.93 16.71
C TYR A 67 -4.74 3.63 17.18
N GLY A 68 -4.19 4.48 18.05
CA GLY A 68 -2.85 4.29 18.59
C GLY A 68 -2.72 3.00 19.41
N GLU A 69 -3.75 2.66 20.19
CA GLU A 69 -3.82 1.42 20.98
C GLU A 69 -3.93 0.18 20.08
N ASP A 70 -4.83 0.19 19.09
CA ASP A 70 -4.97 -0.89 18.10
C ASP A 70 -3.65 -1.19 17.39
N ILE A 71 -2.92 -0.14 16.97
CA ILE A 71 -1.61 -0.31 16.34
C ILE A 71 -0.56 -0.82 17.32
N ALA A 72 -0.56 -0.34 18.57
CA ALA A 72 0.39 -0.81 19.59
C ALA A 72 0.21 -2.30 19.90
N ASP A 73 -1.04 -2.79 19.92
CA ASP A 73 -1.37 -4.20 20.16
C ASP A 73 -1.04 -5.08 18.95
N LEU A 74 -1.22 -4.58 17.73
CA LEU A 74 -0.94 -5.31 16.49
C LEU A 74 0.56 -5.55 16.25
N VAL A 75 1.42 -4.59 16.60
CA VAL A 75 2.89 -4.68 16.37
C VAL A 75 3.50 -5.99 16.92
N PRO A 76 3.34 -6.33 18.21
CA PRO A 76 3.91 -7.58 18.74
C PRO A 76 3.27 -8.83 18.14
N MET A 77 2.02 -8.78 17.66
CA MET A 77 1.41 -9.91 16.93
C MET A 77 2.15 -10.19 15.63
N VAL A 78 2.50 -9.14 14.89
CA VAL A 78 3.21 -9.24 13.60
C VAL A 78 4.68 -9.60 13.77
N GLU A 79 5.36 -9.02 14.76
CA GLU A 79 6.78 -9.32 15.04
C GLU A 79 6.99 -10.78 15.44
N ASN A 80 6.04 -11.34 16.19
CA ASN A 80 6.07 -12.73 16.67
C ASN A 80 5.34 -13.73 15.74
N SER A 81 4.96 -13.30 14.53
CA SER A 81 4.32 -14.14 13.52
C SER A 81 5.35 -14.79 12.60
N THR A 82 5.04 -16.01 12.20
CA THR A 82 5.74 -16.76 11.13
C THR A 82 4.74 -17.13 10.05
N GLY A 83 5.22 -17.67 8.92
CA GLY A 83 4.37 -18.11 7.81
C GLY A 83 4.97 -17.78 6.45
N ASP A 84 4.11 -17.70 5.44
CA ASP A 84 4.51 -17.28 4.10
C ASP A 84 5.24 -15.92 4.13
N ALA A 85 6.46 -15.89 3.60
CA ALA A 85 7.33 -14.73 3.68
C ALA A 85 6.77 -13.50 2.94
N LYS A 86 6.02 -13.69 1.83
CA LYS A 86 5.44 -12.60 1.06
C LYS A 86 4.23 -12.00 1.78
N VAL A 87 3.40 -12.86 2.37
CA VAL A 87 2.27 -12.41 3.20
C VAL A 87 2.80 -11.66 4.42
N LEU A 88 3.75 -12.25 5.16
CA LEU A 88 4.33 -11.61 6.35
C LEU A 88 5.02 -10.28 6.02
N ALA A 89 5.77 -10.20 4.91
CA ALA A 89 6.37 -8.94 4.48
C ALA A 89 5.33 -7.87 4.15
N SER A 90 4.20 -8.26 3.56
CA SER A 90 3.10 -7.33 3.24
C SER A 90 2.43 -6.80 4.50
N VAL A 91 2.15 -7.69 5.46
CA VAL A 91 1.59 -7.31 6.77
C VAL A 91 2.55 -6.38 7.52
N LYS A 92 3.84 -6.69 7.55
CA LYS A 92 4.88 -5.81 8.14
C LYS A 92 4.93 -4.44 7.46
N SER A 93 4.82 -4.41 6.12
CA SER A 93 4.77 -3.17 5.35
C SER A 93 3.57 -2.30 5.73
N ALA A 94 2.38 -2.89 5.84
CA ALA A 94 1.16 -2.19 6.25
C ALA A 94 1.28 -1.63 7.68
N VAL A 95 1.73 -2.45 8.64
CA VAL A 95 1.96 -2.00 10.02
C VAL A 95 2.95 -0.84 10.09
N ALA A 96 4.03 -0.88 9.31
CA ALA A 96 4.99 0.21 9.27
C ALA A 96 4.36 1.55 8.79
N GLY A 97 3.42 1.50 7.86
CA GLY A 97 2.64 2.67 7.42
C GLY A 97 1.76 3.22 8.54
N HIS A 98 1.02 2.33 9.22
CA HIS A 98 0.19 2.72 10.35
C HIS A 98 1.00 3.31 11.51
N GLN A 99 2.17 2.74 11.82
CA GLN A 99 3.08 3.29 12.84
C GLN A 99 3.55 4.71 12.50
N LEU A 100 3.77 5.02 11.21
CA LEU A 100 4.10 6.38 10.79
C LEU A 100 2.93 7.34 11.01
N ALA A 101 1.69 6.93 10.69
CA ALA A 101 0.50 7.72 10.98
C ALA A 101 0.33 7.99 12.49
N VAL A 102 0.51 6.97 13.34
CA VAL A 102 0.44 7.12 14.80
C VAL A 102 1.52 8.07 15.31
N LYS A 103 2.76 7.96 14.81
CA LYS A 103 3.85 8.89 15.18
C LYS A 103 3.54 10.32 14.75
N PHE A 104 2.95 10.52 13.56
CA PHE A 104 2.59 11.83 13.05
C PHE A 104 1.50 12.47 13.91
N LEU A 105 0.44 11.72 14.24
CA LEU A 105 -0.60 12.13 15.21
C LEU A 105 -0.02 12.44 16.60
N GLY A 106 0.96 11.66 17.03
CA GLY A 106 1.62 11.83 18.33
C GLY A 106 2.35 13.16 18.48
N CYS A 107 2.76 13.80 17.38
CA CYS A 107 3.43 15.10 17.43
C CYS A 107 2.53 16.22 17.96
N ASP A 108 1.20 16.10 17.84
CA ASP A 108 0.24 17.10 18.35
C ASP A 108 0.19 17.16 19.88
N ARG A 109 0.77 16.17 20.57
CA ARG A 109 0.85 16.12 22.03
C ARG A 109 2.11 16.80 22.59
N ILE A 110 2.98 17.31 21.72
CA ILE A 110 4.19 18.02 22.13
C ILE A 110 3.84 19.45 22.48
N ASN A 111 4.42 19.95 23.58
CA ASN A 111 4.31 21.34 23.96
C ASN A 111 5.41 22.14 23.26
N GLY A 112 5.03 23.23 22.59
CA GLY A 112 5.95 24.12 21.89
C GLY A 112 5.73 24.14 20.38
N TYR A 113 5.70 25.34 19.79
CA TYR A 113 5.34 25.53 18.38
C TYR A 113 6.37 24.88 17.45
N ASP A 114 7.65 25.20 17.64
CA ASP A 114 8.73 24.68 16.78
C ASP A 114 8.94 23.17 16.99
N GLU A 115 8.77 22.69 18.21
CA GLU A 115 8.95 21.29 18.58
C GLU A 115 7.92 20.38 17.89
N VAL A 116 6.68 20.86 17.73
CA VAL A 116 5.63 20.15 16.96
C VAL A 116 6.06 19.97 15.52
N TYR A 117 6.54 21.02 14.85
CA TYR A 117 6.97 20.93 13.45
C TYR A 117 8.26 20.13 13.27
N GLN A 118 9.22 20.24 14.20
CA GLN A 118 10.40 19.38 14.21
C GLN A 118 10.02 17.89 14.33
N CYS A 119 9.06 17.57 15.20
CA CYS A 119 8.54 16.22 15.33
C CYS A 119 7.90 15.76 14.02
N ARG A 120 6.99 16.56 13.46
CA ARG A 120 6.30 16.22 12.21
C ARG A 120 7.28 16.04 11.05
N ASP A 121 8.25 16.92 10.88
CA ASP A 121 9.27 16.82 9.83
C ASP A 121 10.11 15.54 9.97
N ARG A 122 10.48 15.15 11.19
CA ARG A 122 11.18 13.87 11.43
C ARG A 122 10.33 12.68 11.02
N VAL A 123 9.03 12.70 11.32
CA VAL A 123 8.12 11.62 10.89
C VAL A 123 7.92 11.66 9.37
N LEU A 124 7.81 12.85 8.77
CA LEU A 124 7.66 13.03 7.32
C LEU A 124 8.85 12.46 6.54
N GLN A 125 10.08 12.50 7.07
CA GLN A 125 11.21 11.81 6.45
C GLN A 125 10.95 10.30 6.28
N GLY A 126 10.38 9.65 7.31
CA GLY A 126 9.97 8.25 7.24
C GLY A 126 8.81 8.01 6.28
N VAL A 127 7.80 8.89 6.31
CA VAL A 127 6.67 8.87 5.37
C VAL A 127 7.14 9.00 3.93
N PHE A 128 8.06 9.91 3.65
CA PHE A 128 8.59 10.15 2.30
C PHE A 128 9.45 9.00 1.80
N GLY A 129 10.19 8.34 2.70
CA GLY A 129 10.94 7.13 2.35
C GLY A 129 10.03 5.97 1.95
N LYS A 130 8.90 5.79 2.64
CA LYS A 130 7.95 4.70 2.36
C LYS A 130 6.95 5.03 1.24
N TYR A 131 6.52 6.29 1.16
CA TYR A 131 5.53 6.80 0.21
C TYR A 131 6.06 8.03 -0.55
N PRO A 132 6.93 7.83 -1.56
CA PRO A 132 7.57 8.94 -2.27
C PRO A 132 6.61 9.91 -2.96
N ASP A 133 5.41 9.46 -3.31
CA ASP A 133 4.40 10.32 -3.93
C ASP A 133 3.74 11.29 -2.93
N ILE A 134 3.73 10.96 -1.63
CA ILE A 134 3.38 11.93 -0.58
C ILE A 134 4.48 13.01 -0.51
N ALA A 135 5.75 12.62 -0.64
CA ALA A 135 6.87 13.57 -0.66
C ALA A 135 6.77 14.56 -1.83
N ALA A 136 6.43 14.07 -3.02
CA ALA A 136 6.25 14.90 -4.20
C ALA A 136 5.12 15.93 -3.98
N ARG A 137 3.97 15.48 -3.48
CA ARG A 137 2.82 16.35 -3.19
C ARG A 137 3.12 17.38 -2.09
N ALA A 138 3.81 16.96 -1.02
CA ALA A 138 4.20 17.86 0.06
C ALA A 138 5.16 18.96 -0.43
N LYS A 139 6.17 18.60 -1.23
CA LYS A 139 7.13 19.56 -1.81
C LYS A 139 6.47 20.52 -2.80
N ASP A 140 5.48 20.05 -3.55
CA ASP A 140 4.70 20.89 -4.46
C ASP A 140 3.81 21.89 -3.70
N ALA A 141 3.17 21.44 -2.62
CA ALA A 141 2.29 22.27 -1.80
C ALA A 141 2.99 23.46 -1.13
N VAL A 142 4.27 23.32 -0.78
CA VAL A 142 5.07 24.40 -0.17
C VAL A 142 6.02 25.08 -1.15
N ARG A 143 5.85 24.86 -2.46
CA ARG A 143 6.78 25.40 -3.46
C ARG A 143 6.74 26.92 -3.47
N GLY A 144 7.92 27.53 -3.30
CA GLY A 144 8.06 28.99 -3.28
C GLY A 144 7.83 29.61 -1.90
N GLU A 145 7.45 28.80 -0.92
CA GLU A 145 7.33 29.22 0.47
C GLU A 145 8.66 29.09 1.20
N ASN A 146 8.90 29.96 2.19
CA ASN A 146 10.10 29.96 3.01
C ASN A 146 9.78 29.58 4.46
N PHE A 147 9.40 28.32 4.67
CA PHE A 147 9.16 27.78 6.00
C PHE A 147 10.44 27.16 6.58
N SER A 148 10.69 27.36 7.87
CA SER A 148 11.75 26.65 8.61
C SER A 148 11.52 25.14 8.66
N TYR A 149 10.26 24.70 8.56
CA TYR A 149 9.84 23.31 8.59
C TYR A 149 8.82 23.05 7.48
N ILE A 150 8.97 21.94 6.74
CA ILE A 150 8.03 21.64 5.65
C ILE A 150 6.62 21.44 6.18
N SER A 151 6.48 20.80 7.34
CA SER A 151 5.20 20.56 8.00
C SER A 151 4.47 21.82 8.46
N ALA A 152 5.13 22.98 8.51
CA ALA A 152 4.47 24.26 8.78
C ALA A 152 3.57 24.73 7.63
N GLY A 153 3.91 24.36 6.40
CA GLY A 153 3.13 24.67 5.20
C GLY A 153 2.16 23.57 4.77
N LEU A 154 2.03 22.49 5.54
CA LEU A 154 1.18 21.35 5.19
C LEU A 154 -0.06 21.29 6.08
N ASP A 155 -1.20 20.98 5.47
CA ASP A 155 -2.41 20.63 6.21
C ASP A 155 -2.20 19.26 6.90
N ARG A 156 -2.34 19.24 8.23
CA ARG A 156 -2.13 18.05 9.05
C ARG A 156 -3.05 16.90 8.61
N ASP A 157 -4.32 17.18 8.41
CA ASP A 157 -5.34 16.17 8.14
C ASP A 157 -5.19 15.62 6.74
N ALA A 158 -4.84 16.46 5.76
CA ALA A 158 -4.52 16.01 4.42
C ALA A 158 -3.29 15.09 4.39
N VAL A 159 -2.24 15.39 5.17
CA VAL A 159 -1.08 14.51 5.30
C VAL A 159 -1.48 13.17 5.93
N LEU A 160 -2.24 13.20 7.03
CA LEU A 160 -2.66 12.00 7.72
C LEU A 160 -3.56 11.13 6.84
N GLN A 161 -4.51 11.75 6.14
CA GLN A 161 -5.37 11.08 5.16
C GLN A 161 -4.55 10.43 4.05
N ALA A 162 -3.54 11.12 3.51
CA ALA A 162 -2.67 10.55 2.48
C ALA A 162 -1.87 9.34 3.01
N ILE A 163 -1.42 9.36 4.27
CA ILE A 163 -0.75 8.20 4.89
C ILE A 163 -1.74 7.05 5.04
N TRP A 164 -2.97 7.31 5.51
CA TRP A 164 -4.00 6.30 5.66
C TRP A 164 -4.41 5.66 4.34
N GLU A 165 -4.60 6.44 3.28
CA GLU A 165 -4.90 5.93 1.94
C GLU A 165 -3.82 4.98 1.44
N LYS A 166 -2.54 5.35 1.61
CA LYS A 166 -1.41 4.51 1.21
C LYS A 166 -1.30 3.25 2.05
N THR A 167 -1.58 3.37 3.34
CA THR A 167 -1.55 2.21 4.23
C THR A 167 -2.73 1.27 3.96
N ALA A 168 -3.90 1.79 3.59
CA ALA A 168 -5.04 0.98 3.17
C ALA A 168 -4.70 0.14 1.92
N ILE A 169 -3.96 0.70 0.96
CA ILE A 169 -3.44 -0.04 -0.20
C ILE A 169 -2.48 -1.15 0.24
N ASP A 170 -1.58 -0.88 1.18
CA ASP A 170 -0.67 -1.89 1.72
C ASP A 170 -1.45 -3.02 2.43
N THR A 171 -2.49 -2.67 3.18
CA THR A 171 -3.41 -3.61 3.85
C THR A 171 -4.17 -4.47 2.84
N ASP A 172 -4.70 -3.88 1.77
CA ASP A 172 -5.38 -4.62 0.70
C ASP A 172 -4.43 -5.59 0.00
N ALA A 173 -3.18 -5.18 -0.22
CA ALA A 173 -2.17 -6.06 -0.79
C ALA A 173 -1.81 -7.23 0.16
N ALA A 174 -1.81 -7.01 1.47
CA ALA A 174 -1.65 -8.07 2.47
C ALA A 174 -2.84 -9.05 2.46
N LEU A 175 -4.07 -8.51 2.43
CA LEU A 175 -5.31 -9.30 2.35
C LEU A 175 -5.34 -10.14 1.07
N GLN A 176 -5.05 -9.55 -0.09
CA GLN A 176 -5.06 -10.26 -1.37
C GLN A 176 -4.03 -11.40 -1.40
N ARG A 177 -2.81 -11.17 -0.90
CA ARG A 177 -1.78 -12.21 -0.84
C ARG A 177 -2.10 -13.31 0.16
N SER A 178 -2.96 -13.02 1.14
CA SER A 178 -3.39 -14.01 2.13
C SER A 178 -4.47 -14.97 1.62
N GLN A 179 -5.13 -14.63 0.51
CA GLN A 179 -6.17 -15.47 -0.06
C GLN A 179 -5.54 -16.68 -0.78
N PRO A 180 -6.14 -17.87 -0.67
CA PRO A 180 -5.75 -19.00 -1.50
C PRO A 180 -5.96 -18.64 -2.98
N SER A 181 -4.96 -18.92 -3.83
CA SER A 181 -5.07 -18.71 -5.28
C SER A 181 -6.26 -19.49 -5.82
N ILE A 182 -7.36 -18.82 -6.12
CA ILE A 182 -8.50 -19.44 -6.77
C ILE A 182 -8.10 -19.65 -8.23
N LEU A 183 -7.77 -20.89 -8.60
CA LEU A 183 -7.71 -21.29 -10.00
C LEU A 183 -9.12 -21.13 -10.60
N PRO A 184 -9.27 -20.57 -11.81
CA PRO A 184 -10.57 -20.64 -12.48
C PRO A 184 -10.93 -22.13 -12.67
N GLU A 185 -12.07 -22.54 -12.10
CA GLU A 185 -12.69 -23.85 -12.36
C GLU A 185 -13.02 -23.97 -13.86
N GLY A 186 -12.05 -24.44 -14.63
CA GLY A 186 -12.11 -24.41 -16.09
C GLY A 186 -11.36 -25.55 -16.76
N SER A 187 -11.20 -26.69 -16.10
CA SER A 187 -10.70 -27.91 -16.76
C SER A 187 -11.41 -29.15 -16.24
N LYS A 188 -12.75 -29.14 -16.30
CA LYS A 188 -13.48 -30.39 -16.53
C LYS A 188 -13.19 -30.82 -17.98
N LEU A 189 -12.05 -31.48 -18.18
CA LEU A 189 -11.84 -32.27 -19.39
C LEU A 189 -12.92 -33.36 -19.37
N LYS A 190 -13.86 -33.19 -20.30
CA LYS A 190 -14.91 -34.14 -20.64
C LYS A 190 -14.27 -35.51 -20.81
N ASN A 191 -14.62 -36.45 -19.94
CA ASN A 191 -14.62 -37.87 -20.30
C ASN A 191 -15.50 -38.01 -21.54
N LYS A 192 -14.88 -38.26 -22.70
CA LYS A 192 -15.56 -38.84 -23.85
C LYS A 192 -15.12 -40.29 -23.94
N LYS A 193 -16.13 -41.14 -23.68
CA LYS A 193 -16.32 -42.54 -24.06
C LYS A 193 -15.36 -43.08 -25.12
#